data_AF-A0A6A7A648-F1
#
_entry.id   AF-A0A6A7A648-F1
#
_cell.length_a   1.000
_cell.length_b   1.000
_cell.length_c   1.000
_cell.angle_alpha   90.00
_cell.angle_beta   90.00
_cell.angle_gamma   90.00
#
_symmetry.space_group_name_H-M   'P 1'
#
loop_
_entity.id
_entity.type
_entity.pdbx_description
1 polymer ?
#
loop_
_entity_poly.entity_id
_entity_poly.type
_entity_poly.pdbx_seq_one_letter_code
_entity_poly.pdbx_strand_id
1 'polypeptide(L)'
;MDKSGKWVVAINLWMENNSAKIEWVLKDPNGNETGHGKMMPVDGKGDIPTTINSQGRAEEHSMPFQIHAWFIHPTEPTKARMTETSTEKEIFFINSCYQFCPPEHPEYQLLKPSDINCDDLNEADWYKEGNAVKRDFKCWWKGW
;
A
#
# COMPACT_ATOMS: atom_id res chain seq x y z
N MET A 1 3.50 -2.94 23.26
CA MET A 1 3.27 -3.64 21.98
C MET A 1 4.62 -3.83 21.29
N ASP A 2 4.86 -4.95 20.63
CA ASP A 2 6.13 -5.20 19.94
C ASP A 2 6.21 -4.36 18.66
N LYS A 3 6.99 -3.27 18.70
CA LYS A 3 7.20 -2.39 17.54
C LYS A 3 8.05 -3.08 16.46
N SER A 4 8.84 -4.07 16.86
CA SER A 4 9.77 -4.84 16.05
C SER A 4 9.12 -6.08 15.41
N GLY A 5 7.84 -6.31 15.65
CA GLY A 5 7.12 -7.44 15.06
C GLY A 5 6.76 -7.22 13.58
N LYS A 6 6.12 -8.22 12.96
CA LYS A 6 5.69 -8.14 11.55
C LYS A 6 4.45 -7.24 11.41
N TRP A 7 4.63 -6.05 10.85
CA TRP A 7 3.52 -5.15 10.49
C TRP A 7 2.99 -5.51 9.11
N VAL A 8 1.69 -5.29 8.89
CA VAL A 8 1.01 -5.67 7.64
C VAL A 8 0.19 -4.49 7.14
N VAL A 9 0.35 -4.13 5.87
CA VAL A 9 -0.61 -3.31 5.15
C VAL A 9 -1.41 -4.21 4.24
N ALA A 10 -2.72 -4.30 4.52
CA ALA A 10 -3.68 -4.88 3.60
C ALA A 10 -4.13 -3.80 2.64
N ILE A 11 -4.11 -4.10 1.34
CA ILE A 11 -4.46 -3.18 0.27
C ILE A 11 -5.59 -3.78 -0.55
N ASN A 12 -6.63 -2.98 -0.70
CA ASN A 12 -7.75 -3.26 -1.59
C ASN A 12 -7.64 -2.31 -2.78
N LEU A 13 -7.32 -2.84 -3.95
CA LEU A 13 -7.30 -2.07 -5.18
C LEU A 13 -8.64 -2.20 -5.89
N TRP A 14 -9.26 -1.06 -6.17
CA TRP A 14 -10.58 -0.97 -6.75
C TRP A 14 -10.53 -0.29 -8.11
N MET A 15 -11.34 -0.80 -9.04
CA MET A 15 -11.59 -0.17 -10.33
C MET A 15 -13.05 0.24 -10.45
N GLU A 16 -13.32 1.54 -10.49
CA GLU A 16 -14.66 2.11 -10.60
C GLU A 16 -14.67 3.23 -11.65
N ASN A 17 -15.66 3.23 -12.56
CA ASN A 17 -15.85 4.29 -13.56
C ASN A 17 -14.57 4.71 -14.30
N ASN A 18 -13.76 3.73 -14.75
CA ASN A 18 -12.49 3.96 -15.45
C ASN A 18 -11.34 4.53 -14.60
N SER A 19 -11.46 4.49 -13.28
CA SER A 19 -10.47 5.00 -12.34
C SER A 19 -10.11 3.97 -11.27
N ALA A 20 -8.81 3.85 -10.99
CA ALA A 20 -8.29 3.06 -9.88
C ALA A 20 -8.39 3.86 -8.58
N LYS A 21 -8.82 3.23 -7.49
CA LYS A 21 -8.67 3.76 -6.13
C LYS A 21 -8.07 2.68 -5.25
N ILE A 22 -7.23 3.08 -4.30
CA ILE A 22 -6.64 2.16 -3.33
C ILE A 22 -7.27 2.43 -1.97
N GLU A 23 -7.68 1.39 -1.28
CA GLU A 23 -7.99 1.46 0.15
C GLU A 23 -6.95 0.63 0.90
N TRP A 24 -6.52 1.09 2.06
CA TRP A 24 -5.50 0.40 2.84
C TRP A 24 -5.89 0.33 4.31
N VAL A 25 -5.42 -0.73 4.96
CA VAL A 25 -5.52 -0.94 6.41
C VAL A 25 -4.15 -1.38 6.92
N LEU A 26 -3.57 -0.62 7.85
CA LEU A 26 -2.35 -0.96 8.55
C LEU A 26 -2.69 -1.75 9.82
N LYS A 27 -2.00 -2.87 10.02
CA LYS A 27 -2.14 -3.74 11.20
C LYS A 27 -0.82 -3.92 11.92
N ASP A 28 -0.89 -3.90 13.24
CA ASP A 28 0.26 -4.17 14.12
C ASP A 28 0.62 -5.66 14.13
N PRO A 29 1.73 -6.03 14.78
CA PRO A 29 2.16 -7.43 14.87
C PRO A 29 1.21 -8.37 15.62
N ASN A 30 0.26 -7.83 16.38
CA ASN A 30 -0.79 -8.61 17.03
C ASN A 30 -2.06 -8.71 16.16
N GLY A 31 -2.05 -8.12 14.96
CA GLY A 31 -3.17 -8.10 14.02
C GLY A 31 -4.22 -7.02 14.28
N ASN A 32 -4.02 -6.11 15.24
CA ASN A 32 -4.97 -5.02 15.46
C ASN A 32 -4.75 -3.91 14.44
N GLU A 33 -5.84 -3.29 14.02
CA GLU A 33 -5.78 -2.12 13.14
C GLU A 33 -5.08 -0.94 13.84
N THR A 34 -4.20 -0.29 13.08
CA THR A 34 -3.44 0.88 13.52
C THR A 34 -3.61 2.04 12.54
N GLY A 35 -4.57 1.97 11.64
CA GLY A 35 -4.83 3.02 10.67
C GLY A 35 -5.45 2.47 9.40
N HIS A 36 -6.21 3.33 8.73
CA HIS A 36 -6.77 3.03 7.44
C HIS A 36 -6.85 4.31 6.61
N GLY A 37 -7.06 4.15 5.31
CA GLY A 37 -7.23 5.29 4.43
C GLY A 37 -7.63 4.89 3.03
N LYS A 38 -7.84 5.91 2.21
CA LYS A 38 -8.10 5.78 0.78
C LYS A 38 -7.15 6.68 0.01
N MET A 39 -6.70 6.19 -1.14
CA MET A 39 -5.85 6.90 -2.08
C MET A 39 -6.63 7.01 -3.39
N MET A 40 -6.91 8.25 -3.77
CA MET A 40 -7.62 8.57 -5.00
C MET A 40 -6.63 9.13 -6.02
N PRO A 41 -6.82 8.85 -7.31
CA PRO A 41 -6.02 9.47 -8.34
C PRO A 41 -6.19 10.98 -8.29
N VAL A 42 -5.08 11.66 -8.52
CA VAL A 42 -5.04 13.11 -8.57
C VAL A 42 -5.23 13.54 -10.01
N ASP A 43 -6.21 14.41 -10.27
CA ASP A 43 -6.50 14.90 -11.62
C ASP A 43 -5.24 15.48 -12.28
N GLY A 44 -5.01 15.07 -13.53
CA GLY A 44 -3.84 15.48 -14.30
C GLY A 44 -2.51 14.84 -13.87
N LYS A 45 -2.51 13.97 -12.86
CA LYS A 45 -1.35 13.15 -12.50
C LYS A 45 -1.48 11.73 -13.04
N GLY A 46 -0.35 11.20 -13.48
CA GLY A 46 -0.22 9.81 -13.92
C GLY A 46 -0.02 8.83 -12.77
N ASP A 47 -0.21 9.24 -11.51
CA ASP A 47 0.08 8.41 -10.34
C ASP A 47 -0.87 8.64 -9.13
N ILE A 48 -0.87 7.69 -8.20
CA ILE A 48 -1.54 7.79 -6.89
C ILE A 48 -0.50 7.67 -5.74
N PRO A 49 0.25 8.72 -5.39
CA PRO A 49 1.18 8.66 -4.26
C PRO A 49 0.43 8.76 -2.92
N THR A 50 0.82 7.98 -1.92
CA THR A 50 0.47 8.23 -0.51
C THR A 50 1.59 7.88 0.44
N THR A 51 1.60 8.58 1.57
CA THR A 51 2.29 8.12 2.77
C THR A 51 1.32 7.40 3.69
N ILE A 52 1.67 6.20 4.15
CA ILE A 52 0.91 5.43 5.14
C ILE A 52 1.62 5.54 6.48
N ASN A 53 0.88 5.97 7.50
CA ASN A 53 1.35 6.13 8.88
C ASN A 53 0.41 5.40 9.84
N SER A 54 0.94 5.03 11.01
CA SER A 54 0.08 4.63 12.14
C SER A 54 -0.77 5.82 12.61
N GLN A 55 -2.02 5.54 12.91
CA GLN A 55 -3.05 6.46 13.37
C GLN A 55 -3.53 6.01 14.76
N GLY A 56 -3.86 6.97 15.63
CA GLY A 56 -4.50 6.68 16.92
C GLY A 56 -3.64 5.91 17.92
N ARG A 57 -2.30 5.98 17.79
CA ARG A 57 -1.35 5.29 18.67
C ARG A 57 -0.27 6.23 19.15
N ALA A 58 0.17 6.00 20.37
CA ALA A 58 1.37 6.65 20.89
C ALA A 58 2.59 6.25 20.05
N GLU A 59 3.60 7.10 19.99
CA GLU A 59 4.77 6.90 19.14
C GLU A 59 5.47 5.57 19.48
N GLU A 60 5.57 5.23 20.77
CA GLU A 60 6.07 3.98 21.33
C GLU A 60 5.27 2.72 20.95
N HIS A 61 4.11 2.86 20.31
CA HIS A 61 3.28 1.75 19.82
C HIS A 61 2.90 1.88 18.35
N SER A 62 3.46 2.87 17.67
CA SER A 62 3.27 3.11 16.26
C SER A 62 4.33 2.37 15.43
N MET A 63 3.99 2.18 14.16
CA MET A 63 4.94 1.76 13.15
C MET A 63 6.12 2.76 13.13
N PRO A 64 7.37 2.30 13.26
CA PRO A 64 8.49 3.21 13.51
C PRO A 64 8.98 3.97 12.26
N PHE A 65 8.35 3.80 11.10
CA PHE A 65 8.78 4.38 9.84
C PHE A 65 7.59 4.58 8.89
N GLN A 66 7.79 5.43 7.89
CA GLN A 66 6.78 5.76 6.88
C GLN A 66 6.88 4.82 5.68
N ILE A 67 5.73 4.55 5.06
CA ILE A 67 5.64 3.79 3.82
C ILE A 67 5.14 4.72 2.73
N HIS A 68 5.77 4.68 1.55
CA HIS A 68 5.29 5.33 0.36
C HIS A 68 4.74 4.27 -0.62
N ALA A 69 3.46 4.39 -0.97
CA ALA A 69 2.86 3.60 -2.04
C ALA A 69 2.50 4.52 -3.22
N TRP A 70 2.75 4.06 -4.44
CA TRP A 70 2.37 4.70 -5.70
C TRP A 70 1.82 3.68 -6.70
N PHE A 71 0.97 4.12 -7.62
CA PHE A 71 0.41 3.30 -8.71
C PHE A 71 0.38 4.14 -9.97
N ILE A 72 0.89 3.63 -11.09
CA ILE A 72 1.07 4.40 -12.34
C ILE A 72 -0.14 4.20 -13.27
N HIS A 73 -0.55 5.27 -13.94
CA HIS A 73 -1.67 5.35 -14.87
C HIS A 73 -3.04 4.96 -14.26
N PRO A 74 -3.41 5.51 -13.09
CA PRO A 74 -4.63 5.12 -12.40
C PRO A 74 -5.92 5.42 -13.14
N THR A 75 -5.90 6.35 -14.10
CA THR A 75 -7.05 6.75 -14.89
C THR A 75 -7.13 6.06 -16.25
N GLU A 76 -6.17 5.20 -16.61
CA GLU A 76 -6.16 4.51 -17.89
C GLU A 76 -6.74 3.10 -17.72
N PRO A 77 -7.98 2.84 -18.20
CA PRO A 77 -8.66 1.60 -17.85
C PRO A 77 -7.97 0.35 -18.34
N THR A 78 -7.22 0.37 -19.43
CA THR A 78 -6.49 -0.84 -19.88
C THR A 78 -5.25 -1.14 -19.06
N LYS A 79 -4.69 -0.14 -18.37
CA LYS A 79 -3.54 -0.28 -17.47
C LYS A 79 -3.99 -0.52 -16.03
N ALA A 80 -5.13 0.06 -15.67
CA ALA A 80 -5.71 -0.01 -14.35
C ALA A 80 -6.71 -1.18 -14.20
N ARG A 81 -7.44 -1.55 -15.26
CA ARG A 81 -8.29 -2.75 -15.26
C ARG A 81 -7.43 -3.96 -15.45
N MET A 82 -7.84 -4.96 -14.70
CA MET A 82 -7.23 -6.24 -14.68
C MET A 82 -8.41 -7.23 -14.75
N THR A 83 -8.36 -8.12 -15.72
CA THR A 83 -9.28 -9.26 -15.81
C THR A 83 -8.49 -10.51 -15.41
N GLU A 84 -9.16 -11.59 -14.99
CA GLU A 84 -8.50 -12.88 -14.65
C GLU A 84 -7.52 -13.38 -15.73
N THR A 85 -7.68 -12.91 -16.97
CA THR A 85 -6.87 -13.27 -18.14
C THR A 85 -5.72 -12.30 -18.46
N SER A 86 -5.52 -11.24 -17.68
CA SER A 86 -4.54 -10.18 -17.96
C SER A 86 -3.46 -10.12 -16.89
N THR A 87 -2.25 -10.53 -17.25
CA THR A 87 -1.05 -10.38 -16.43
C THR A 87 -0.71 -8.91 -16.22
N GLU A 88 -0.34 -8.55 -14.99
CA GLU A 88 0.12 -7.22 -14.64
C GLU A 88 1.46 -6.93 -15.34
N LYS A 89 1.47 -5.88 -16.17
CA LYS A 89 2.65 -5.44 -16.92
C LYS A 89 3.25 -4.14 -16.40
N GLU A 90 2.48 -3.42 -15.59
CA GLU A 90 2.82 -2.10 -15.11
C GLU A 90 3.05 -2.14 -13.59
N ILE A 91 3.68 -1.08 -13.08
CA ILE A 91 4.32 -1.16 -11.78
C ILE A 91 3.40 -0.61 -10.68
N PHE A 92 2.99 -1.50 -9.79
CA PHE A 92 2.69 -1.17 -8.40
C PHE A 92 3.92 -1.49 -7.55
N PHE A 93 4.35 -0.54 -6.72
CA PHE A 93 5.39 -0.81 -5.72
C PHE A 93 4.93 -0.24 -4.37
N ILE A 94 5.50 -0.83 -3.33
CA ILE A 94 5.51 -0.25 -2.00
C ILE A 94 6.96 -0.10 -1.62
N ASN A 95 7.30 1.06 -1.10
CA ASN A 95 8.62 1.27 -0.56
C ASN A 95 8.52 1.79 0.87
N SER A 96 9.51 1.43 1.68
CA SER A 96 9.78 2.21 2.87
C SER A 96 10.23 3.58 2.39
N CYS A 97 10.04 4.60 3.21
CA CYS A 97 10.50 5.92 2.82
C CYS A 97 12.05 6.04 2.79
N TYR A 98 12.81 4.93 2.82
CA TYR A 98 14.28 4.89 2.76
C TYR A 98 14.89 5.84 1.71
N GLN A 99 14.27 5.95 0.53
CA GLN A 99 14.77 6.80 -0.55
C GLN A 99 14.10 8.19 -0.63
N PHE A 100 12.97 8.38 0.05
CA PHE A 100 12.09 9.55 -0.14
C PHE A 100 11.87 10.36 1.14
N CYS A 101 12.25 9.83 2.29
CA CYS A 101 12.19 10.54 3.56
C CYS A 101 13.22 11.66 3.58
N PRO A 102 12.93 12.78 4.26
CA PRO A 102 13.88 13.86 4.42
C PRO A 102 15.18 13.35 5.06
N PRO A 103 16.36 13.74 4.56
CA PRO A 103 17.64 13.32 5.15
C PRO A 103 17.81 13.74 6.61
N GLU A 104 17.08 14.78 7.05
CA GLU A 104 17.10 15.27 8.43
C GLU A 104 16.41 14.32 9.42
N HIS A 105 15.67 13.32 8.93
CA HIS A 105 14.96 12.32 9.73
C HIS A 105 15.43 10.88 9.43
N PRO A 106 16.68 10.53 9.80
CA PRO A 106 17.24 9.20 9.57
C PRO A 106 16.46 8.08 10.28
N GLU A 107 15.73 8.41 11.35
CA GLU A 107 14.83 7.50 12.07
C GLU A 107 13.71 6.92 11.20
N TYR A 108 13.36 7.56 10.08
CA TYR A 108 12.36 7.03 9.16
C TYR A 108 12.96 6.10 8.09
N GLN A 109 14.28 6.05 7.94
CA GLN A 109 15.00 5.28 6.91
C GLN A 109 15.47 3.90 7.42
N LEU A 110 14.80 3.34 8.43
CA LEU A 110 15.25 2.11 9.09
C LEU A 110 15.00 0.84 8.28
N LEU A 111 13.87 0.76 7.56
CA LEU A 111 13.63 -0.36 6.66
C LEU A 111 14.28 -0.13 5.32
N LYS A 112 15.02 -1.11 4.86
CA LYS A 112 15.47 -1.16 3.47
C LYS A 112 14.34 -1.71 2.60
N PRO A 113 14.34 -1.39 1.29
CA PRO A 113 13.41 -2.02 0.35
C PRO A 113 13.44 -3.56 0.41
N SER A 114 14.58 -4.17 0.74
CA SER A 114 14.73 -5.62 0.90
C SER A 114 14.01 -6.23 2.11
N ASP A 115 13.60 -5.40 3.07
CA ASP A 115 12.88 -5.86 4.27
C ASP A 115 11.36 -5.98 4.02
N ILE A 116 10.91 -5.54 2.83
CA ILE A 116 9.52 -5.54 2.41
C ILE A 116 9.27 -6.80 1.58
N ASN A 117 8.17 -7.47 1.91
CA ASN A 117 7.62 -8.55 1.09
C ASN A 117 6.16 -8.22 0.81
N CYS A 118 5.70 -8.58 -0.39
CA CYS A 118 4.32 -8.42 -0.79
C CYS A 118 3.83 -9.75 -1.36
N ASP A 119 2.54 -10.02 -1.21
CA ASP A 119 1.86 -11.00 -2.06
C ASP A 119 2.09 -10.60 -3.54
N ASP A 120 2.28 -11.60 -4.41
CA ASP A 120 2.28 -11.33 -5.85
C ASP A 120 0.88 -10.82 -6.21
N LEU A 121 0.83 -9.61 -6.76
CA LEU A 121 -0.41 -9.03 -7.22
C LEU A 121 -1.12 -9.98 -8.17
N ASN A 122 -0.43 -10.67 -9.10
CA ASN A 122 -1.05 -11.60 -10.05
C ASN A 122 -1.71 -12.82 -9.37
N GLU A 123 -1.30 -13.17 -8.16
CA GLU A 123 -1.84 -14.28 -7.38
C GLU A 123 -2.91 -13.83 -6.36
N ALA A 124 -3.12 -12.52 -6.21
CA ALA A 124 -4.10 -11.95 -5.29
C ALA A 124 -5.55 -12.31 -5.66
N ASP A 125 -6.38 -12.54 -4.64
CA ASP A 125 -7.79 -12.88 -4.81
C ASP A 125 -8.60 -11.74 -5.47
N TRP A 126 -9.61 -12.13 -6.24
CA TRP A 126 -10.46 -11.22 -7.00
C TRP A 126 -11.92 -11.26 -6.54
N TYR A 127 -12.51 -10.08 -6.46
CA TYR A 127 -13.91 -9.94 -6.09
C TYR A 127 -14.61 -8.95 -7.03
N LYS A 128 -15.75 -9.37 -7.59
CA LYS A 128 -16.65 -8.44 -8.26
C LYS A 128 -17.61 -7.86 -7.23
N GLU A 129 -17.66 -6.53 -7.15
CA GLU A 129 -18.47 -5.84 -6.16
C GLU A 129 -19.22 -4.69 -6.84
N GLY A 130 -20.49 -4.93 -7.16
CA GLY A 130 -21.32 -4.00 -7.92
C GLY A 130 -20.80 -3.75 -9.35
N ASN A 131 -20.58 -2.47 -9.67
CA ASN A 131 -19.96 -2.00 -10.91
C ASN A 131 -18.44 -1.90 -10.83
N ALA A 132 -17.83 -2.39 -9.75
CA ALA A 132 -16.39 -2.35 -9.52
C ALA A 132 -15.77 -3.74 -9.42
N VAL A 133 -14.46 -3.80 -9.62
CA VAL A 133 -13.62 -4.97 -9.36
C VAL A 133 -12.66 -4.61 -8.24
N LYS A 134 -12.50 -5.53 -7.29
CA LYS A 134 -11.65 -5.39 -6.11
C LYS A 134 -10.60 -6.51 -6.08
N ARG A 135 -9.37 -6.17 -5.71
CA ARG A 135 -8.27 -7.11 -5.44
C ARG A 135 -7.71 -6.90 -4.05
N ASP A 136 -7.44 -8.00 -3.35
CA ASP A 136 -6.93 -7.96 -1.99
C ASP A 136 -5.53 -8.57 -1.94
N PHE A 137 -4.54 -7.76 -1.56
CA PHE A 137 -3.17 -8.22 -1.39
C PHE A 137 -2.55 -7.57 -0.16
N LYS A 138 -1.50 -8.20 0.37
CA LYS A 138 -0.83 -7.75 1.59
C LYS A 138 0.63 -7.52 1.32
N CYS A 139 1.14 -6.44 1.88
CA CYS A 139 2.56 -6.24 2.07
C CYS A 139 2.88 -6.26 3.55
N TRP A 140 4.05 -6.79 3.88
CA TRP A 140 4.53 -6.88 5.24
C TRP A 140 6.02 -6.67 5.32
N TRP A 141 6.43 -6.25 6.50
CA TRP A 141 7.81 -6.02 6.86
C TRP A 141 8.01 -6.48 8.28
N LYS A 142 9.22 -6.96 8.55
CA LYS A 142 9.65 -7.20 9.91
C LYS A 142 10.03 -5.84 10.50
N GLY A 143 9.32 -5.41 11.55
CA GLY A 143 9.74 -4.27 12.33
C GLY A 143 11.16 -4.48 12.86
N TRP A 144 11.87 -3.38 13.09
CA TRP A 144 13.18 -3.39 13.73
C TRP A 144 13.03 -2.92 15.17
#